data_AF-A0A485LC59-F1
#
_entry.id   AF-A0A485LC59-F1
#
_cell.length_a   1.000
_cell.length_b   1.000
_cell.length_c   1.000
_cell.angle_alpha   90.00
_cell.angle_beta   90.00
_cell.angle_gamma   90.00
#
_symmetry.space_group_name_H-M   'P 1'
#
loop_
_entity.id
_entity.type
_entity.pdbx_description
1 polymer ?
#
loop_
_entity_poly.entity_id
_entity_poly.type
_entity_poly.pdbx_seq_one_letter_code
_entity_poly.pdbx_strand_id
1 'polypeptide(L)'
;MVSLMVQNVTLASPLAEAFQLVEFLVGPLGSIDMKAIPCPASVKQLVASGLDVLRAVLATSPTASTLYLNMNPGSFNNLLPVPKTFASQSHWYEYGGNILCDDFGGNNFGQGWLTFTSRTYACDQTVSALLQPTKDVVLLAGILAGFPLAENATLAVMNACSLLWPDDDTFRDLFFVETATFLVSFVPQRDKIYLESVAATAFKDASAVHVKMMQYIRKDPTQPLVRAEFDVLDASEPGFHFWGWMYIVEWALGNRDVVSFQGDAGSIHLVTEFAQTIAADVQPHDLPTVLAVYTRALLLYVTGAMLAITVLVIAYVATCGGFVEGSNLTKLNRVAGIVWIGRPLLLLRSLSALCLLSTATLDLALETPGVSYFRVPHVPWYSTILSAGEATWLVYILNDISLLWTHHYTSAYATASSLLVWIVAAILTLLWPVEHRAMMTPTCEIDQMDFQLVCQSGTVAIGQVTRLWLLLGIVGTSNTMCYVATRAWFFYRGQERPLPYSQSFLLSAGSQYLFDTTHWIHGGKYHLDRASALLNGLVTLHWRRTIFVVDVKIWRSFVIPLDDGLYLPKHLKSAVPLTE
;
A
#
# COMPACT_ATOMS: atom_id res chain seq x y z
N MET A 1 -5.91 -38.84 35.00
CA MET A 1 -6.53 -37.78 34.19
C MET A 1 -7.77 -38.28 33.48
N VAL A 2 -7.67 -39.40 32.74
CA VAL A 2 -8.81 -40.08 32.09
C VAL A 2 -10.04 -40.25 32.99
N SER A 3 -9.87 -40.70 34.24
CA SER A 3 -10.99 -40.84 35.19
C SER A 3 -11.73 -39.53 35.48
N LEU A 4 -11.03 -38.40 35.54
CA LEU A 4 -11.63 -37.08 35.71
C LEU A 4 -12.36 -36.62 34.44
N MET A 5 -11.81 -36.95 33.26
CA MET A 5 -12.44 -36.68 31.96
C MET A 5 -13.69 -37.54 31.73
N VAL A 6 -13.74 -38.74 32.28
CA VAL A 6 -14.97 -39.55 32.29
C VAL A 6 -15.98 -38.97 33.28
N GLN A 7 -15.54 -38.55 34.48
CA GLN A 7 -16.42 -37.95 35.49
C GLN A 7 -17.06 -36.63 35.03
N ASN A 8 -16.34 -35.81 34.27
CA ASN A 8 -16.85 -34.54 33.74
C ASN A 8 -17.53 -34.70 32.35
N VAL A 9 -17.72 -35.92 31.88
CA VAL A 9 -18.40 -36.26 30.61
C VAL A 9 -17.65 -35.75 29.36
N THR A 10 -16.35 -35.49 29.45
CA THR A 10 -15.50 -35.22 28.27
C THR A 10 -15.22 -36.51 27.49
N LEU A 11 -15.06 -37.65 28.19
CA LEU A 11 -14.84 -38.96 27.59
C LEU A 11 -15.93 -39.94 28.02
N ALA A 12 -16.35 -40.81 27.10
CA ALA A 12 -17.22 -41.94 27.40
C ALA A 12 -16.41 -43.10 28.01
N SER A 13 -17.07 -43.89 28.87
CA SER A 13 -16.54 -45.16 29.39
C SER A 13 -17.52 -46.29 29.04
N PRO A 14 -17.08 -47.40 28.43
CA PRO A 14 -15.69 -47.70 28.03
C PRO A 14 -15.17 -46.74 26.96
N LEU A 15 -13.85 -46.52 26.94
CA LEU A 15 -13.20 -45.78 25.85
C LEU A 15 -13.44 -46.52 24.54
N ALA A 16 -13.67 -45.77 23.48
CA ALA A 16 -13.80 -46.34 22.14
C ALA A 16 -12.45 -46.84 21.59
N GLU A 17 -12.49 -47.68 20.55
CA GLU A 17 -11.31 -48.40 20.05
C GLU A 17 -10.19 -47.44 19.62
N ALA A 18 -10.53 -46.32 18.97
CA ALA A 18 -9.55 -45.28 18.61
C ALA A 18 -8.82 -44.72 19.83
N PHE A 19 -9.54 -44.33 20.87
CA PHE A 19 -8.93 -43.78 22.08
C PHE A 19 -8.11 -44.81 22.86
N GLN A 20 -8.51 -46.08 22.86
CA GLN A 20 -7.69 -47.16 23.42
C GLN A 20 -6.37 -47.32 22.65
N LEU A 21 -6.38 -47.21 21.32
CA LEU A 21 -5.15 -47.23 20.51
C LEU A 21 -4.24 -46.06 20.84
N VAL A 22 -4.79 -44.85 21.02
CA VAL A 22 -4.00 -43.67 21.42
C VAL A 22 -3.41 -43.86 22.81
N GLU A 23 -4.20 -44.35 23.75
CA GLU A 23 -3.73 -44.64 25.12
C GLU A 23 -2.59 -45.65 25.13
N PHE A 24 -2.69 -46.70 24.32
CA PHE A 24 -1.68 -47.75 24.21
C PHE A 24 -0.40 -47.29 23.50
N LEU A 25 -0.52 -46.50 22.43
CA LEU A 25 0.61 -46.17 21.55
C LEU A 25 1.29 -44.84 21.88
N VAL A 26 0.62 -43.94 22.59
CA VAL A 26 1.13 -42.61 22.95
C VAL A 26 1.06 -42.40 24.44
N GLY A 27 -0.11 -42.59 25.04
CA GLY A 27 -0.32 -42.47 26.47
C GLY A 27 -1.75 -42.01 26.82
N PRO A 28 -2.12 -42.00 28.10
CA PRO A 28 -3.49 -41.69 28.51
C PRO A 28 -3.93 -40.28 28.10
N LEU A 29 -5.16 -40.16 27.61
CA LEU A 29 -5.73 -38.87 27.24
C LEU A 29 -5.75 -37.91 28.43
N GLY A 30 -5.36 -36.66 28.16
CA GLY A 30 -5.17 -35.62 29.15
C GLY A 30 -3.75 -35.50 29.70
N SER A 31 -2.89 -36.51 29.57
CA SER A 31 -1.46 -36.42 29.89
C SER A 31 -0.55 -36.45 28.67
N ILE A 32 -1.12 -36.36 27.46
CA ILE A 32 -0.37 -36.22 26.21
C ILE A 32 -0.05 -34.75 25.99
N ASP A 33 1.23 -34.41 25.93
CA ASP A 33 1.70 -33.09 25.55
C ASP A 33 1.63 -32.89 24.03
N MET A 34 1.09 -31.75 23.59
CA MET A 34 1.08 -31.32 22.19
C MET A 34 2.10 -30.20 21.98
N LYS A 35 3.06 -30.40 21.08
CA LYS A 35 4.07 -29.38 20.74
C LYS A 35 4.12 -29.16 19.23
N ALA A 36 3.92 -27.91 18.79
CA ALA A 36 4.15 -27.55 17.39
C ALA A 36 5.63 -27.70 17.05
N ILE A 37 5.93 -28.43 15.97
CA ILE A 37 7.28 -28.59 15.45
C ILE A 37 7.51 -27.49 14.40
N PRO A 38 8.54 -26.63 14.56
CA PRO A 38 8.88 -25.66 13.55
C PRO A 38 9.43 -26.34 12.30
N CYS A 39 8.99 -25.90 11.12
CA CYS A 39 9.55 -26.37 9.86
C CYS A 39 11.08 -26.08 9.82
N PRO A 40 11.93 -27.07 9.42
CA PRO A 40 13.38 -26.89 9.37
C PRO A 40 13.82 -25.65 8.60
N ALA A 41 14.88 -24.99 9.07
CA ALA A 41 15.39 -23.77 8.44
C ALA A 41 15.83 -24.01 6.99
N SER A 42 16.38 -25.20 6.68
CA SER A 42 16.76 -25.62 5.33
C SER A 42 15.56 -25.69 4.38
N VAL A 43 14.43 -26.22 4.83
CA VAL A 43 13.17 -26.25 4.06
C VAL A 43 12.64 -24.84 3.82
N LYS A 44 12.63 -23.98 4.86
CA LYS A 44 12.21 -22.58 4.70
C LYS A 44 13.10 -21.81 3.73
N GLN A 45 14.41 -22.00 3.79
CA GLN A 45 15.36 -21.39 2.86
C GLN A 45 15.14 -21.85 1.43
N LEU A 46 14.84 -23.14 1.23
CA LEU A 46 14.53 -23.71 -0.07
C LEU A 46 13.25 -23.13 -0.65
N VAL A 47 12.17 -23.06 0.14
CA VAL A 47 10.89 -22.46 -0.29
C VAL A 47 11.08 -20.99 -0.64
N ALA A 48 11.80 -20.22 0.18
CA ALA A 48 12.11 -18.82 -0.10
C ALA A 48 12.90 -18.68 -1.42
N SER A 49 13.95 -19.48 -1.59
CA SER A 49 14.78 -19.47 -2.82
C SER A 49 13.98 -19.84 -4.06
N GLY A 50 13.12 -20.86 -3.97
CA GLY A 50 12.26 -21.28 -5.08
C GLY A 50 11.23 -20.22 -5.46
N LEU A 51 10.63 -19.54 -4.47
CA LEU A 51 9.71 -18.43 -4.71
C LEU A 51 10.42 -17.23 -5.34
N ASP A 52 11.65 -16.92 -4.94
CA ASP A 52 12.43 -15.83 -5.53
C ASP A 52 12.75 -16.11 -7.01
N VAL A 53 13.15 -17.34 -7.33
CA VAL A 53 13.36 -17.79 -8.72
C VAL A 53 12.07 -17.69 -9.52
N LEU A 54 10.96 -18.21 -8.99
CA LEU A 54 9.66 -18.15 -9.67
C LEU A 54 9.22 -16.70 -9.91
N ARG A 55 9.29 -15.83 -8.90
CA ARG A 55 8.92 -14.42 -9.01
C ARG A 55 9.81 -13.67 -10.01
N ALA A 56 11.11 -13.96 -10.04
CA ALA A 56 12.03 -13.38 -11.01
C ALA A 56 11.68 -13.80 -12.45
N VAL A 57 11.35 -15.08 -12.67
CA VAL A 57 10.89 -15.59 -13.97
C VAL A 57 9.59 -14.90 -14.40
N LEU A 58 8.61 -14.81 -13.50
CA LEU A 58 7.32 -14.17 -13.79
C LEU A 58 7.46 -12.67 -14.08
N ALA A 59 8.36 -11.98 -13.36
CA ALA A 59 8.59 -10.55 -13.56
C ALA A 59 9.30 -10.23 -14.89
N THR A 60 10.19 -11.12 -15.35
CA THR A 60 11.06 -10.87 -16.51
C THR A 60 10.48 -11.41 -17.83
N SER A 61 9.61 -12.41 -17.78
CA SER A 61 9.03 -13.05 -18.97
C SER A 61 7.50 -12.90 -19.02
N PRO A 62 6.96 -12.03 -19.90
CA PRO A 62 5.52 -11.90 -20.08
C PRO A 62 4.84 -13.18 -20.56
N THR A 63 5.56 -14.01 -21.32
CA THR A 63 5.06 -15.33 -21.76
C THR A 63 4.93 -16.27 -20.58
N ALA A 64 5.92 -16.30 -19.68
CA ALA A 64 5.85 -17.11 -18.47
C ALA A 64 4.70 -16.65 -17.56
N SER A 65 4.55 -15.34 -17.36
CA SER A 65 3.48 -14.79 -16.53
C SER A 65 2.08 -15.10 -17.07
N THR A 66 1.90 -15.02 -18.39
CA THR A 66 0.63 -15.36 -19.06
C THR A 66 0.31 -16.86 -18.91
N LEU A 67 1.29 -17.73 -19.10
CA LEU A 67 1.10 -19.17 -18.91
C LEU A 67 0.77 -19.51 -17.46
N TYR A 68 1.49 -18.93 -16.50
CA TYR A 68 1.21 -19.08 -15.08
C TYR A 68 -0.21 -18.61 -14.72
N LEU A 69 -0.67 -17.48 -15.26
CA LEU A 69 -2.03 -17.00 -15.06
C LEU A 69 -3.08 -17.96 -15.62
N ASN A 70 -2.84 -18.49 -16.81
CA ASN A 70 -3.77 -19.39 -17.49
C ASN A 70 -3.84 -20.80 -16.89
N MET A 71 -2.91 -21.18 -16.00
CA MET A 71 -3.04 -22.42 -15.22
C MET A 71 -4.38 -22.40 -14.45
N ASN A 72 -5.27 -23.35 -14.75
CA ASN A 72 -6.62 -23.36 -14.21
C ASN A 72 -6.60 -23.70 -12.70
N PRO A 73 -7.09 -22.81 -11.82
CA PRO A 73 -7.13 -23.11 -10.38
C PRO A 73 -8.08 -24.26 -10.03
N GLY A 74 -9.09 -24.54 -10.87
CA GLY A 74 -10.03 -25.64 -10.65
C GLY A 74 -9.37 -27.02 -10.66
N SER A 75 -8.22 -27.15 -11.33
CA SER A 75 -7.48 -28.42 -11.46
C SER A 75 -6.75 -28.83 -10.18
N PHE A 76 -6.62 -27.92 -9.20
CA PHE A 76 -5.98 -28.18 -7.91
C PHE A 76 -6.99 -28.37 -6.78
N ASN A 77 -8.29 -28.44 -7.10
CA ASN A 77 -9.32 -28.62 -6.09
C ASN A 77 -9.44 -30.10 -5.69
N ASN A 78 -9.37 -30.36 -4.39
CA ASN A 78 -9.65 -31.67 -3.78
C ASN A 78 -8.78 -32.81 -4.36
N LEU A 79 -7.46 -32.62 -4.33
CA LEU A 79 -6.52 -33.65 -4.74
C LEU A 79 -6.45 -34.76 -3.68
N LEU A 80 -6.55 -36.02 -4.11
CA LEU A 80 -6.58 -37.17 -3.20
C LEU A 80 -5.43 -38.14 -3.52
N PRO A 81 -4.16 -37.76 -3.24
CA PRO A 81 -3.02 -38.63 -3.48
C PRO A 81 -2.92 -39.70 -2.40
N VAL A 82 -2.81 -40.97 -2.80
CA VAL A 82 -2.66 -42.11 -1.91
C VAL A 82 -1.34 -42.83 -2.22
N PRO A 83 -0.44 -43.03 -1.24
CA PRO A 83 0.78 -43.82 -1.43
C PRO A 83 0.47 -45.21 -1.98
N LYS A 84 1.39 -45.75 -2.77
CA LYS A 84 1.21 -47.04 -3.47
C LYS A 84 0.97 -48.18 -2.49
N THR A 85 1.61 -48.14 -1.32
CA THR A 85 1.40 -49.13 -0.24
C THR A 85 -0.06 -49.22 0.19
N PHE A 86 -0.83 -48.13 0.20
CA PHE A 86 -2.25 -48.14 0.57
C PHE A 86 -3.18 -48.21 -0.63
N ALA A 87 -2.84 -47.56 -1.75
CA ALA A 87 -3.63 -47.61 -2.98
C ALA A 87 -3.82 -49.05 -3.49
N SER A 88 -2.82 -49.91 -3.26
CA SER A 88 -2.91 -51.34 -3.59
C SER A 88 -3.80 -52.18 -2.66
N GLN A 89 -4.31 -51.60 -1.56
CA GLN A 89 -5.09 -52.29 -0.52
C GLN A 89 -6.57 -51.94 -0.61
N SER A 90 -7.23 -52.39 -1.69
CA SER A 90 -8.64 -52.08 -1.97
C SER A 90 -9.66 -52.55 -0.92
N HIS A 91 -9.25 -53.43 0.00
CA HIS A 91 -10.08 -53.96 1.08
C HIS A 91 -9.93 -53.22 2.41
N TRP A 92 -9.03 -52.24 2.49
CA TRP A 92 -8.83 -51.49 3.72
C TRP A 92 -9.85 -50.36 3.81
N TYR A 93 -10.42 -50.21 5.00
CA TYR A 93 -11.41 -49.20 5.30
C TYR A 93 -10.85 -48.23 6.32
N GLU A 94 -10.94 -46.93 6.04
CA GLU A 94 -10.52 -45.85 6.93
C GLU A 94 -11.69 -45.33 7.77
N TYR A 95 -11.38 -44.98 9.01
CA TYR A 95 -12.30 -44.56 10.06
C TYR A 95 -11.91 -43.22 10.71
N GLY A 96 -11.17 -42.38 9.98
CA GLY A 96 -10.76 -41.03 10.39
C GLY A 96 -9.29 -40.93 10.79
N GLY A 97 -8.72 -39.73 10.66
CA GLY A 97 -7.29 -39.45 10.88
C GLY A 97 -6.99 -38.46 11.99
N ASN A 98 -8.00 -38.07 12.77
CA ASN A 98 -7.81 -37.16 13.90
C ASN A 98 -7.53 -37.93 15.19
N ILE A 99 -6.30 -37.83 15.69
CA ILE A 99 -5.86 -38.51 16.93
C ILE A 99 -6.65 -38.06 18.16
N LEU A 100 -7.30 -36.88 18.10
CA LEU A 100 -8.12 -36.32 19.16
C LEU A 100 -9.60 -36.74 19.09
N CYS A 101 -9.98 -37.50 18.05
CA CYS A 101 -11.35 -37.95 17.82
C CYS A 101 -11.47 -39.47 17.88
N ASP A 102 -12.71 -39.92 18.06
CA ASP A 102 -13.07 -41.33 17.97
C ASP A 102 -13.11 -41.82 16.51
N ASP A 103 -13.12 -43.14 16.31
CA ASP A 103 -13.32 -43.73 14.99
C ASP A 103 -14.77 -43.56 14.50
N PHE A 104 -14.93 -43.31 13.21
CA PHE A 104 -16.24 -43.13 12.60
C PHE A 104 -16.28 -43.64 11.16
N GLY A 105 -17.46 -44.01 10.67
CA GLY A 105 -17.65 -44.35 9.25
C GLY A 105 -17.07 -45.72 8.85
N GLY A 106 -16.21 -45.73 7.82
CA GLY A 106 -15.71 -46.93 7.14
C GLY A 106 -15.62 -46.74 5.62
N ASN A 107 -14.90 -45.72 5.17
CA ASN A 107 -14.74 -45.44 3.73
C ASN A 107 -13.62 -46.28 3.13
N ASN A 108 -13.64 -46.51 1.82
CA ASN A 108 -12.56 -47.23 1.17
C ASN A 108 -11.29 -46.36 1.17
N PHE A 109 -10.23 -46.85 1.81
CA PHE A 109 -9.00 -46.08 1.98
C PHE A 109 -8.26 -45.81 0.66
N GLY A 110 -8.53 -46.59 -0.39
CA GLY A 110 -8.01 -46.31 -1.73
C GLY A 110 -8.62 -45.07 -2.39
N GLN A 111 -9.68 -44.48 -1.81
CA GLN A 111 -10.36 -43.31 -2.38
C GLN A 111 -9.79 -41.96 -1.92
N GLY A 112 -8.71 -41.98 -1.14
CA GLY A 112 -8.12 -40.80 -0.53
C GLY A 112 -7.96 -40.96 0.97
N TRP A 113 -7.48 -39.91 1.61
CA TRP A 113 -7.40 -39.83 3.07
C TRP A 113 -8.66 -39.15 3.59
N LEU A 114 -9.18 -39.56 4.75
CA LEU A 114 -10.08 -38.74 5.56
C LEU A 114 -9.31 -37.62 6.27
N THR A 115 -10.05 -36.62 6.77
CA THR A 115 -9.49 -35.45 7.46
C THR A 115 -8.42 -35.84 8.48
N PHE A 116 -7.27 -35.18 8.40
CA PHE A 116 -6.17 -35.38 9.33
C PHE A 116 -6.48 -34.75 10.70
N THR A 117 -5.52 -34.85 11.62
CA THR A 117 -5.65 -34.21 12.93
C THR A 117 -5.89 -32.71 12.79
N SER A 118 -6.99 -32.23 13.37
CA SER A 118 -7.43 -30.83 13.25
C SER A 118 -8.09 -30.34 14.53
N ARG A 119 -7.94 -29.04 14.79
CA ARG A 119 -8.67 -28.32 15.84
C ARG A 119 -9.95 -27.65 15.33
N THR A 120 -10.12 -27.52 14.01
CA THR A 120 -11.18 -26.73 13.38
C THR A 120 -12.35 -27.59 12.91
N TYR A 121 -12.10 -28.85 12.57
CA TYR A 121 -13.14 -29.81 12.22
C TYR A 121 -13.65 -30.54 13.46
N ALA A 122 -14.98 -30.64 13.59
CA ALA A 122 -15.60 -31.43 14.63
C ALA A 122 -15.33 -32.93 14.40
N CYS A 123 -15.27 -33.71 15.48
CA CYS A 123 -15.23 -35.17 15.40
C CYS A 123 -16.52 -35.73 14.76
N ASP A 124 -16.46 -36.99 14.30
CA ASP A 124 -17.59 -37.70 13.68
C ASP A 124 -18.10 -37.04 12.37
N GLN A 125 -17.16 -36.61 11.52
CA GLN A 125 -17.45 -35.97 10.23
C GLN A 125 -16.72 -36.69 9.09
N THR A 126 -17.49 -37.24 8.16
CA THR A 126 -16.95 -37.89 6.94
C THR A 126 -16.52 -36.87 5.90
N VAL A 127 -15.35 -36.28 6.12
CA VAL A 127 -14.73 -35.29 5.24
C VAL A 127 -13.36 -35.82 4.79
N SER A 128 -13.04 -35.66 3.51
CA SER A 128 -11.72 -36.02 2.97
C SER A 128 -10.65 -35.05 3.45
N ALA A 129 -9.41 -35.49 3.52
CA ALA A 129 -8.27 -34.61 3.77
C ALA A 129 -8.17 -33.58 2.64
N LEU A 130 -8.06 -32.31 3.02
CA LEU A 130 -8.12 -31.22 2.07
C LEU A 130 -6.72 -30.95 1.51
N LEU A 131 -6.39 -31.42 0.32
CA LEU A 131 -5.20 -30.95 -0.41
C LEU A 131 -5.64 -30.07 -1.59
N GLN A 132 -5.47 -28.75 -1.40
CA GLN A 132 -5.83 -27.73 -2.39
C GLN A 132 -4.67 -26.73 -2.56
N PRO A 133 -3.56 -27.14 -3.20
CA PRO A 133 -2.35 -26.34 -3.27
C PRO A 133 -2.54 -25.13 -4.19
N THR A 134 -1.86 -24.03 -3.88
CA THR A 134 -1.76 -22.90 -4.80
C THR A 134 -0.81 -23.25 -5.95
N LYS A 135 -0.87 -22.48 -7.04
CA LYS A 135 0.06 -22.61 -8.19
C LYS A 135 1.52 -22.60 -7.74
N ASP A 136 1.85 -21.75 -6.77
CA ASP A 136 3.20 -21.64 -6.22
C ASP A 136 3.60 -22.94 -5.51
N VAL A 137 2.71 -23.52 -4.70
CA VAL A 137 2.98 -24.80 -4.01
C VAL A 137 3.22 -25.92 -5.01
N VAL A 138 2.42 -26.01 -6.08
CA VAL A 138 2.56 -27.03 -7.13
C VAL A 138 3.88 -26.88 -7.89
N LEU A 139 4.23 -25.65 -8.29
CA LEU A 139 5.49 -25.37 -8.99
C LEU A 139 6.71 -25.64 -8.11
N LEU A 140 6.66 -25.23 -6.84
CA LEU A 140 7.71 -25.53 -5.88
C LEU A 140 7.85 -27.04 -5.69
N ALA A 141 6.75 -27.75 -5.39
CA ALA A 141 6.78 -29.20 -5.24
C ALA A 141 7.33 -29.90 -6.49
N GLY A 142 7.03 -29.42 -7.70
CA GLY A 142 7.58 -29.93 -8.95
C GLY A 142 9.09 -29.73 -9.10
N ILE A 143 9.61 -28.56 -8.68
CA ILE A 143 11.05 -28.31 -8.60
C ILE A 143 11.69 -29.30 -7.62
N LEU A 144 11.09 -29.48 -6.44
CA LEU A 144 11.63 -30.29 -5.35
C LEU A 144 11.55 -31.80 -5.61
N ALA A 145 10.56 -32.23 -6.38
CA ALA A 145 10.45 -33.59 -6.90
C ALA A 145 11.42 -33.86 -8.08
N GLY A 146 12.17 -32.85 -8.53
CA GLY A 146 13.19 -33.00 -9.58
C GLY A 146 12.65 -33.03 -11.02
N PHE A 147 11.39 -32.62 -11.25
CA PHE A 147 10.82 -32.56 -12.60
C PHE A 147 11.67 -31.77 -13.62
N PRO A 148 12.30 -30.63 -13.28
CA PRO A 148 13.06 -29.84 -14.24
C PRO A 148 14.37 -30.51 -14.69
N LEU A 149 14.82 -31.53 -13.96
CA LEU A 149 16.07 -32.28 -14.17
C LEU A 149 15.81 -33.71 -14.68
N ALA A 150 14.54 -34.14 -14.69
CA ALA A 150 14.17 -35.45 -15.19
C ALA A 150 14.48 -35.56 -16.70
N GLU A 151 15.03 -36.70 -17.13
CA GLU A 151 15.26 -37.00 -18.56
C GLU A 151 13.97 -36.88 -19.38
N ASN A 152 12.84 -37.25 -18.76
CA ASN A 152 11.50 -37.07 -19.31
C ASN A 152 10.54 -36.54 -18.23
N ALA A 153 10.36 -35.21 -18.22
CA ALA A 153 9.50 -34.53 -17.27
C ALA A 153 8.04 -35.01 -17.33
N THR A 154 7.52 -35.32 -18.53
CA THR A 154 6.16 -35.85 -18.70
C THR A 154 5.99 -37.21 -18.03
N LEU A 155 6.99 -38.09 -18.16
CA LEU A 155 6.96 -39.41 -17.50
C LEU A 155 7.03 -39.28 -15.98
N ALA A 156 7.86 -38.37 -15.47
CA ALA A 156 7.95 -38.11 -14.03
C ALA A 156 6.61 -37.63 -13.45
N VAL A 157 5.91 -36.75 -14.18
CA VAL A 157 4.55 -36.31 -13.81
C VAL A 157 3.56 -37.46 -13.86
N MET A 158 3.52 -38.25 -14.95
CA MET A 158 2.58 -39.37 -15.07
C MET A 158 2.76 -40.38 -13.93
N ASN A 159 4.00 -40.64 -13.51
CA ASN A 159 4.28 -41.51 -12.36
C ASN A 159 3.71 -40.93 -11.06
N ALA A 160 3.85 -39.62 -10.83
CA ALA A 160 3.27 -38.98 -9.65
C ALA A 160 1.72 -38.97 -9.71
N CYS A 161 1.14 -38.69 -10.87
CA CYS A 161 -0.30 -38.67 -11.10
C CYS A 161 -0.96 -40.04 -10.95
N SER A 162 -0.22 -41.14 -11.20
CA SER A 162 -0.73 -42.51 -11.00
C SER A 162 -1.11 -42.85 -9.56
N LEU A 163 -0.81 -41.96 -8.60
CA LEU A 163 -1.17 -42.08 -7.19
C LEU A 163 -2.41 -41.26 -6.80
N LEU A 164 -3.05 -40.57 -7.74
CA LEU A 164 -4.24 -39.74 -7.48
C LEU A 164 -5.52 -40.53 -7.70
N TRP A 165 -6.43 -40.50 -6.74
CA TRP A 165 -7.80 -40.98 -6.94
C TRP A 165 -8.72 -39.88 -7.53
N PRO A 166 -9.70 -40.23 -8.39
CA PRO A 166 -9.77 -41.47 -9.15
C PRO A 166 -8.60 -41.55 -10.13
N ASP A 167 -8.14 -42.77 -10.40
CA ASP A 167 -7.10 -43.03 -11.39
C ASP A 167 -7.60 -42.61 -12.79
N ASP A 168 -6.71 -42.08 -13.63
CA ASP A 168 -6.94 -41.81 -15.07
C ASP A 168 -7.79 -40.55 -15.41
N ASP A 169 -7.64 -39.47 -14.62
CA ASP A 169 -8.12 -38.13 -15.01
C ASP A 169 -7.11 -37.43 -15.94
N THR A 170 -7.21 -37.74 -17.23
CA THR A 170 -6.32 -37.17 -18.28
C THR A 170 -6.30 -35.64 -18.33
N PHE A 171 -7.39 -34.97 -17.91
CA PHE A 171 -7.46 -33.51 -17.90
C PHE A 171 -6.63 -32.95 -16.74
N ARG A 172 -6.77 -33.52 -15.54
CA ARG A 172 -5.98 -33.17 -14.36
C ARG A 172 -4.48 -33.40 -14.59
N ASP A 173 -4.12 -34.52 -15.21
CA ASP A 173 -2.72 -34.88 -15.46
C ASP A 173 -2.04 -33.92 -16.45
N LEU A 174 -2.78 -33.43 -17.45
CA LEU A 174 -2.28 -32.43 -18.39
C LEU A 174 -1.79 -31.16 -17.68
N PHE A 175 -2.43 -30.72 -16.60
CA PHE A 175 -2.00 -29.52 -15.85
C PHE A 175 -0.68 -29.70 -15.12
N PHE A 176 -0.43 -30.89 -14.56
CA PHE A 176 0.85 -31.17 -13.94
C PHE A 176 1.96 -31.30 -15.00
N VAL A 177 1.62 -31.77 -16.21
CA VAL A 177 2.55 -31.75 -17.36
C VAL A 177 2.83 -30.31 -17.80
N GLU A 178 1.83 -29.43 -17.86
CA GLU A 178 2.01 -27.99 -18.11
C GLU A 178 2.90 -27.33 -17.05
N THR A 179 2.76 -27.74 -15.79
CA THR A 179 3.63 -27.28 -14.68
C THR A 179 5.08 -27.72 -14.92
N ALA A 180 5.31 -28.99 -15.22
CA ALA A 180 6.66 -29.50 -15.45
C ALA A 180 7.30 -28.88 -16.71
N THR A 181 6.55 -28.72 -17.80
CA THR A 181 7.02 -28.06 -19.02
C THR A 181 7.32 -26.58 -18.79
N PHE A 182 6.53 -25.87 -17.98
CA PHE A 182 6.81 -24.51 -17.53
C PHE A 182 8.17 -24.43 -16.82
N LEU A 183 8.41 -25.33 -15.86
CA LEU A 183 9.66 -25.35 -15.09
C LEU A 183 10.86 -25.69 -15.97
N VAL A 184 10.71 -26.62 -16.91
CA VAL A 184 11.78 -26.97 -17.87
C VAL A 184 12.11 -25.77 -18.76
N SER A 185 11.10 -25.06 -19.25
CA SER A 185 11.22 -24.01 -20.27
C SER A 185 11.71 -22.67 -19.72
N PHE A 186 11.26 -22.28 -18.52
CA PHE A 186 11.47 -20.92 -18.02
C PHE A 186 12.46 -20.81 -16.85
N VAL A 187 12.68 -21.88 -16.08
CA VAL A 187 13.67 -21.84 -14.99
C VAL A 187 15.07 -21.96 -15.58
N PRO A 188 16.00 -21.03 -15.31
CA PRO A 188 17.37 -21.10 -15.81
C PRO A 188 18.13 -22.32 -15.26
N GLN A 189 19.03 -22.91 -16.06
CA GLN A 189 19.82 -24.08 -15.65
C GLN A 189 20.63 -23.84 -14.37
N ARG A 190 21.16 -22.62 -14.20
CA ARG A 190 21.89 -22.21 -12.99
C ARG A 190 21.01 -22.35 -11.74
N ASP A 191 19.76 -21.91 -11.82
CA ASP A 191 18.84 -21.91 -10.70
C ASP A 191 18.33 -23.32 -10.41
N LYS A 192 18.18 -24.17 -11.44
CA LYS A 192 17.89 -25.61 -11.26
C LYS A 192 18.95 -26.31 -10.41
N ILE A 193 20.24 -26.13 -10.76
CA ILE A 193 21.38 -26.74 -10.04
C ILE A 193 21.45 -26.20 -8.61
N TYR A 194 21.24 -24.90 -8.43
CA TYR A 194 21.24 -24.29 -7.10
C TYR A 194 20.12 -24.86 -6.22
N LEU A 195 18.88 -24.90 -6.72
CA LEU A 195 17.73 -25.41 -5.98
C LEU A 195 17.90 -26.90 -5.65
N GLU A 196 18.45 -27.71 -6.55
CA GLU A 196 18.78 -29.12 -6.28
C GLU A 196 19.76 -29.27 -5.11
N SER A 197 20.81 -28.44 -5.07
CA SER A 197 21.81 -28.51 -4.00
C SER A 197 21.22 -28.19 -2.62
N VAL A 198 20.28 -27.24 -2.55
CA VAL A 198 19.59 -26.87 -1.31
C VAL A 198 18.50 -27.90 -0.96
N ALA A 199 17.86 -28.48 -1.98
CA ALA A 199 16.82 -29.50 -1.80
C ALA A 199 17.34 -30.77 -1.14
N ALA A 200 18.57 -31.22 -1.44
CA ALA A 200 19.15 -32.41 -0.81
C ALA A 200 19.28 -32.25 0.72
N THR A 201 19.69 -31.07 1.18
CA THR A 201 19.81 -30.77 2.62
C THR A 201 18.42 -30.68 3.25
N ALA A 202 17.49 -29.97 2.60
CA ALA A 202 16.13 -29.84 3.07
C ALA A 202 15.37 -31.18 3.14
N PHE A 203 15.57 -32.07 2.15
CA PHE A 203 15.00 -33.42 2.14
C PHE A 203 15.48 -34.21 3.35
N LYS A 204 16.81 -34.24 3.59
CA LYS A 204 17.39 -34.92 4.73
C LYS A 204 16.84 -34.40 6.07
N ASP A 205 16.79 -33.08 6.23
CA ASP A 205 16.32 -32.47 7.48
C ASP A 205 14.81 -32.66 7.67
N ALA A 206 14.01 -32.58 6.61
CA ALA A 206 12.57 -32.83 6.67
C ALA A 206 12.25 -34.30 6.96
N SER A 207 12.92 -35.24 6.30
CA SER A 207 12.77 -36.67 6.56
C SER A 207 13.21 -37.06 7.98
N ALA A 208 14.22 -36.38 8.54
CA ALA A 208 14.67 -36.62 9.92
C ALA A 208 13.63 -36.23 10.98
N VAL A 209 12.63 -35.40 10.62
CA VAL A 209 11.50 -35.09 11.51
C VAL A 209 10.49 -36.23 11.54
N HIS A 210 10.47 -37.17 10.60
CA HIS A 210 9.47 -38.24 10.53
C HIS A 210 8.02 -37.69 10.63
N VAL A 211 7.71 -36.71 9.79
CA VAL A 211 6.35 -36.16 9.68
C VAL A 211 5.45 -37.24 9.09
N LYS A 212 4.37 -37.59 9.80
CA LYS A 212 3.47 -38.68 9.42
C LYS A 212 2.07 -38.22 9.08
N MET A 213 1.49 -38.89 8.09
CA MET A 213 0.04 -38.96 7.87
C MET A 213 -0.51 -40.16 8.63
N MET A 214 -1.67 -40.04 9.27
CA MET A 214 -2.24 -41.10 10.11
C MET A 214 -3.74 -41.26 9.85
N GLN A 215 -4.18 -42.51 9.84
CA GLN A 215 -5.59 -42.92 9.80
C GLN A 215 -5.82 -44.10 10.74
N TYR A 216 -7.00 -44.16 11.34
CA TYR A 216 -7.54 -45.40 11.88
C TYR A 216 -8.09 -46.23 10.72
N ILE A 217 -7.70 -47.49 10.65
CA ILE A 217 -8.14 -48.40 9.59
C ILE A 217 -8.60 -49.73 10.15
N ARG A 218 -9.46 -50.41 9.41
CA ARG A 218 -9.65 -51.87 9.51
C ARG A 218 -9.28 -52.49 8.17
N LYS A 219 -8.43 -53.51 8.18
CA LYS A 219 -8.02 -54.21 6.94
C LYS A 219 -9.17 -55.00 6.30
N ASP A 220 -10.20 -55.26 7.08
CA ASP A 220 -11.51 -55.79 6.72
C ASP A 220 -12.50 -55.28 7.77
N PRO A 221 -13.78 -55.01 7.47
CA PRO A 221 -14.75 -54.49 8.43
C PRO A 221 -14.91 -55.33 9.71
N THR A 222 -14.52 -56.60 9.67
CA THR A 222 -14.57 -57.52 10.82
C THR A 222 -13.30 -57.54 11.68
N GLN A 223 -12.21 -56.92 11.22
CA GLN A 223 -10.94 -56.88 11.95
C GLN A 223 -10.89 -55.74 12.98
N PRO A 224 -10.06 -55.87 14.03
CA PRO A 224 -9.89 -54.79 15.01
C PRO A 224 -9.35 -53.53 14.35
N LEU A 225 -9.71 -52.38 14.92
CA LEU A 225 -9.16 -51.10 14.50
C LEU A 225 -7.65 -51.09 14.73
N VAL A 226 -6.90 -50.58 13.76
CA VAL A 226 -5.46 -50.38 13.86
C VAL A 226 -5.10 -48.99 13.36
N ARG A 227 -3.96 -48.47 13.84
CA ARG A 227 -3.40 -47.21 13.35
C ARG A 227 -2.53 -47.48 12.12
N ALA A 228 -2.85 -46.85 11.00
CA ALA A 228 -1.98 -46.76 9.83
C ALA A 228 -1.22 -45.42 9.84
N GLU A 229 0.06 -45.46 9.49
CA GLU A 229 0.94 -44.31 9.44
C GLU A 229 1.76 -44.33 8.16
N PHE A 230 2.05 -43.16 7.62
CA PHE A 230 2.92 -42.98 6.45
C PHE A 230 3.83 -41.78 6.64
N ASP A 231 5.14 -41.95 6.48
CA ASP A 231 6.07 -40.83 6.49
C ASP A 231 5.87 -40.00 5.19
N VAL A 232 5.58 -38.71 5.33
CA VAL A 232 5.26 -37.81 4.19
C VAL A 232 6.35 -37.84 3.10
N LEU A 233 7.62 -38.00 3.50
CA LEU A 233 8.79 -38.13 2.63
C LEU A 233 9.46 -39.51 2.78
N ASP A 234 8.69 -40.59 2.74
CA ASP A 234 9.21 -41.96 2.80
C ASP A 234 10.17 -42.26 1.64
N ALA A 235 11.40 -42.70 1.97
CA ALA A 235 12.43 -42.99 0.98
C ALA A 235 12.14 -44.24 0.12
N SER A 236 11.27 -45.14 0.60
CA SER A 236 10.86 -46.35 -0.12
C SER A 236 9.81 -46.08 -1.20
N GLU A 237 9.13 -44.93 -1.15
CA GLU A 237 8.10 -44.51 -2.11
C GLU A 237 8.43 -43.17 -2.78
N PRO A 238 9.48 -43.10 -3.64
CA PRO A 238 9.86 -41.86 -4.31
C PRO A 238 8.76 -41.30 -5.25
N GLY A 239 7.85 -42.16 -5.74
CA GLY A 239 6.71 -41.72 -6.54
C GLY A 239 5.76 -40.77 -5.80
N PHE A 240 5.72 -40.82 -4.47
CA PHE A 240 4.87 -39.95 -3.65
C PHE A 240 5.55 -38.63 -3.27
N HIS A 241 6.86 -38.47 -3.52
CA HIS A 241 7.61 -37.27 -3.07
C HIS A 241 7.05 -35.97 -3.63
N PHE A 242 6.48 -35.95 -4.83
CA PHE A 242 5.81 -34.77 -5.38
C PHE A 242 4.64 -34.32 -4.50
N TRP A 243 3.78 -35.24 -4.08
CA TRP A 243 2.67 -34.97 -3.16
C TRP A 243 3.17 -34.63 -1.76
N GLY A 244 4.14 -35.39 -1.26
CA GLY A 244 4.78 -35.13 0.04
C GLY A 244 5.36 -33.72 0.14
N TRP A 245 6.04 -33.25 -0.91
CA TRP A 245 6.56 -31.89 -0.96
C TRP A 245 5.47 -30.82 -0.91
N MET A 246 4.26 -31.05 -1.42
CA MET A 246 3.16 -30.10 -1.26
C MET A 246 2.81 -29.91 0.22
N TYR A 247 2.69 -31.00 1.00
CA TYR A 247 2.46 -30.93 2.44
C TYR A 247 3.59 -30.23 3.19
N ILE A 248 4.85 -30.49 2.82
CA ILE A 248 6.02 -29.88 3.45
C ILE A 248 6.15 -28.39 3.10
N VAL A 249 5.84 -28.00 1.86
CA VAL A 249 5.81 -26.59 1.45
C VAL A 249 4.67 -25.86 2.16
N GLU A 250 3.48 -26.47 2.28
CA GLU A 250 2.37 -25.90 3.06
C GLU A 250 2.75 -25.74 4.54
N TRP A 251 3.52 -26.68 5.11
CA TRP A 251 4.08 -26.53 6.45
C TRP A 251 5.07 -25.37 6.56
N ALA A 252 5.93 -25.17 5.56
CA ALA A 252 6.84 -24.03 5.51
C ALA A 252 6.11 -22.68 5.37
N LEU A 253 4.98 -22.66 4.66
CA LEU A 253 4.13 -21.48 4.47
C LEU A 253 3.19 -21.20 5.65
N GLY A 254 3.03 -22.15 6.58
CA GLY A 254 2.10 -22.04 7.71
C GLY A 254 0.64 -22.32 7.34
N ASN A 255 0.40 -22.96 6.19
CA ASN A 255 -0.92 -23.45 5.79
C ASN A 255 -1.25 -24.80 6.45
N ARG A 256 -0.23 -25.51 6.94
CA ARG A 256 -0.34 -26.68 7.79
C ARG A 256 0.64 -26.59 8.93
N ASP A 257 0.33 -27.27 10.02
CA ASP A 257 1.24 -27.44 11.13
C ASP A 257 1.69 -28.90 11.21
N VAL A 258 2.81 -29.11 11.90
CA VAL A 258 3.21 -30.44 12.35
C VAL A 258 3.20 -30.42 13.87
N VAL A 259 2.43 -31.33 14.46
CA VAL A 259 2.28 -31.41 15.91
C VAL A 259 2.89 -32.71 16.42
N SER A 260 3.79 -32.59 17.38
CA SER A 260 4.29 -33.70 18.17
C SER A 260 3.31 -33.99 19.31
N PHE A 261 2.75 -35.19 19.32
CA PHE A 261 2.03 -35.75 20.46
C PHE A 261 3.01 -36.60 21.27
N GLN A 262 3.25 -36.24 22.53
CA GLN A 262 4.23 -36.87 23.41
C GLN A 262 3.50 -37.36 24.66
N GLY A 263 3.45 -38.68 24.86
CA GLY A 263 2.93 -39.27 26.09
C GLY A 263 3.93 -40.26 26.68
N ASP A 264 3.52 -40.90 27.77
CA ASP A 264 4.37 -41.82 28.54
C ASP A 264 4.74 -43.10 27.75
N ALA A 265 3.88 -43.55 26.84
CA ALA A 265 4.08 -44.77 26.05
C ALA A 265 4.83 -44.52 24.74
N GLY A 266 4.76 -43.31 24.20
CA GLY A 266 5.44 -42.98 22.95
C GLY A 266 5.14 -41.57 22.43
N SER A 267 5.71 -41.27 21.28
CA SER A 267 5.48 -40.01 20.59
C SER A 267 5.23 -40.20 19.09
N ILE A 268 4.41 -39.34 18.52
CA ILE A 268 4.12 -39.31 17.08
C ILE A 268 4.11 -37.87 16.58
N HIS A 269 4.58 -37.65 15.35
CA HIS A 269 4.63 -36.34 14.71
C HIS A 269 3.66 -36.34 13.54
N LEU A 270 2.55 -35.61 13.67
CA LEU A 270 1.46 -35.65 12.70
C LEU A 270 1.36 -34.34 11.94
N VAL A 271 1.19 -34.43 10.63
CA VAL A 271 0.74 -33.29 9.82
C VAL A 271 -0.73 -33.01 10.15
N THR A 272 -1.07 -31.73 10.33
CA THR A 272 -2.45 -31.33 10.59
C THR A 272 -3.22 -31.16 9.30
N GLU A 273 -4.55 -31.06 9.43
CA GLU A 273 -5.38 -30.62 8.33
C GLU A 273 -5.02 -29.18 7.88
N PHE A 274 -5.32 -28.86 6.63
CA PHE A 274 -5.11 -27.55 6.03
C PHE A 274 -5.85 -26.46 6.82
N ALA A 275 -5.11 -25.45 7.26
CA ALA A 275 -5.66 -24.27 7.89
C ALA A 275 -6.24 -23.35 6.81
N GLN A 276 -7.57 -23.39 6.64
CA GLN A 276 -8.24 -22.52 5.68
C GLN A 276 -8.04 -21.04 6.05
N THR A 277 -7.31 -20.32 5.22
CA THR A 277 -7.12 -18.88 5.35
C THR A 277 -8.35 -18.15 4.85
N ILE A 278 -8.93 -17.28 5.67
CA ILE A 278 -10.01 -16.39 5.26
C ILE A 278 -9.37 -15.09 4.81
N ALA A 279 -9.45 -14.77 3.51
CA ALA A 279 -9.09 -13.46 3.02
C ALA A 279 -10.20 -12.46 3.42
N ALA A 280 -9.83 -11.41 4.15
CA ALA A 280 -10.71 -10.29 4.44
C ALA A 280 -10.26 -9.08 3.63
N ASP A 281 -11.20 -8.42 2.95
CA ASP A 281 -10.92 -7.20 2.23
C ASP A 281 -10.55 -6.07 3.20
N VAL A 282 -9.58 -5.24 2.79
CA VAL A 282 -9.23 -4.02 3.51
C VAL A 282 -10.44 -3.10 3.52
N GLN A 283 -10.85 -2.63 4.69
CA GLN A 283 -12.00 -1.75 4.77
C GLN A 283 -11.71 -0.41 4.09
N PRO A 284 -12.65 0.15 3.29
CA PRO A 284 -12.43 1.41 2.58
C PRO A 284 -12.03 2.60 3.46
N HIS A 285 -12.42 2.58 4.74
CA HIS A 285 -12.08 3.65 5.69
C HIS A 285 -10.67 3.52 6.28
N ASP A 286 -10.06 2.34 6.21
CA ASP A 286 -8.66 2.12 6.61
C ASP A 286 -7.68 2.59 5.53
N LEU A 287 -8.17 2.89 4.33
CA LEU A 287 -7.38 3.48 3.26
C LEU A 287 -7.20 5.00 3.50
N PRO A 288 -5.95 5.49 3.73
CA PRO A 288 -5.67 6.90 4.00
C PRO A 288 -5.85 7.82 2.76
N THR A 289 -6.53 7.37 1.71
CA THR A 289 -6.73 8.11 0.46
C THR A 289 -7.76 9.23 0.58
N VAL A 290 -8.62 9.19 1.60
CA VAL A 290 -9.67 10.19 1.84
C VAL A 290 -9.09 11.61 1.90
N LEU A 291 -8.02 11.82 2.66
CA LEU A 291 -7.35 13.13 2.77
C LEU A 291 -6.79 13.60 1.42
N ALA A 292 -6.21 12.68 0.63
CA ALA A 292 -5.68 13.00 -0.69
C ALA A 292 -6.79 13.45 -1.66
N VAL A 293 -7.96 12.81 -1.61
CA VAL A 293 -9.12 13.19 -2.44
C VAL A 293 -9.64 14.58 -2.05
N TYR A 294 -9.81 14.85 -0.75
CA TYR A 294 -10.25 16.17 -0.27
C TYR A 294 -9.25 17.28 -0.61
N THR A 295 -7.96 17.06 -0.39
CA THR A 295 -6.92 18.05 -0.73
C THR A 295 -6.89 18.33 -2.24
N ARG A 296 -7.01 17.30 -3.09
CA ARG A 296 -7.13 17.47 -4.54
C ARG A 296 -8.35 18.31 -4.93
N ALA A 297 -9.53 18.06 -4.36
CA ALA A 297 -10.74 18.82 -4.65
C ALA A 297 -10.58 20.31 -4.28
N LEU A 298 -9.97 20.60 -3.13
CA LEU A 298 -9.69 21.97 -2.69
C LEU A 298 -8.65 22.66 -3.58
N LEU A 299 -7.61 21.95 -4.03
CA LEU A 299 -6.64 22.47 -4.99
C LEU A 299 -7.27 22.83 -6.34
N LEU A 300 -8.22 22.03 -6.82
CA LEU A 300 -8.99 22.32 -8.03
C LEU A 300 -9.85 23.56 -7.85
N TYR A 301 -10.54 23.69 -6.69
CA TYR A 301 -11.30 24.88 -6.36
C TYR A 301 -10.42 26.15 -6.36
N VAL A 302 -9.28 26.13 -5.67
CA VAL A 302 -8.37 27.28 -5.62
C VAL A 302 -7.87 27.67 -7.01
N THR A 303 -7.47 26.68 -7.83
CA THR A 303 -7.04 26.92 -9.21
C THR A 303 -8.17 27.52 -10.06
N GLY A 304 -9.38 26.98 -9.95
CA GLY A 304 -10.56 27.47 -10.67
C GLY A 304 -10.95 28.89 -10.26
N ALA A 305 -10.92 29.21 -8.97
CA ALA A 305 -11.19 30.55 -8.45
C ALA A 305 -10.15 31.57 -8.95
N MET A 306 -8.86 31.23 -8.90
CA MET A 306 -7.78 32.07 -9.44
C MET A 306 -7.94 32.34 -10.94
N LEU A 307 -8.34 31.31 -11.69
CA LEU A 307 -8.61 31.44 -13.13
C LEU A 307 -9.82 32.35 -13.39
N ALA A 308 -10.92 32.20 -12.64
CA ALA A 308 -12.08 33.07 -12.75
C ALA A 308 -11.75 34.54 -12.45
N ILE A 309 -10.98 34.79 -11.38
CA ILE A 309 -10.51 36.16 -11.04
C ILE A 309 -9.63 36.71 -12.16
N THR A 310 -8.74 35.90 -12.72
CA THR A 310 -7.87 36.32 -13.84
C THR A 310 -8.68 36.71 -15.08
N VAL A 311 -9.70 35.92 -15.43
CA VAL A 311 -10.63 36.25 -16.53
C VAL A 311 -11.38 37.55 -16.26
N LEU A 312 -11.86 37.76 -15.04
CA LEU A 312 -12.50 39.01 -14.64
C LEU A 312 -11.52 40.19 -14.77
N VAL A 313 -10.29 40.07 -14.27
CA VAL A 313 -9.25 41.11 -14.40
C VAL A 313 -9.06 41.47 -15.88
N ILE A 314 -8.91 40.50 -16.77
CA ILE A 314 -8.77 40.73 -18.21
C ILE A 314 -9.97 41.50 -18.77
N ALA A 315 -11.20 41.16 -18.36
CA ALA A 315 -12.40 41.88 -18.75
C ALA A 315 -12.40 43.35 -18.23
N TYR A 316 -11.92 43.59 -17.01
CA TYR A 316 -11.75 44.95 -16.49
C TYR A 316 -10.71 45.75 -17.28
N VAL A 317 -9.56 45.15 -17.61
CA VAL A 317 -8.53 45.79 -18.44
C VAL A 317 -9.10 46.18 -19.81
N ALA A 318 -9.86 45.29 -20.46
CA ALA A 318 -10.49 45.54 -21.74
C ALA A 318 -11.55 46.66 -21.67
N THR A 319 -12.45 46.61 -20.68
CA THR A 319 -13.52 47.60 -20.51
C THR A 319 -13.00 48.98 -20.09
N CYS A 320 -11.83 49.05 -19.46
CA CYS A 320 -11.16 50.31 -19.11
C CYS A 320 -10.25 50.85 -20.22
N GLY A 321 -10.22 50.24 -21.41
CA GLY A 321 -9.39 50.68 -22.52
C GLY A 321 -7.88 50.59 -22.25
N GLY A 322 -7.46 49.69 -21.35
CA GLY A 322 -6.06 49.53 -20.96
C GLY A 322 -5.55 50.54 -19.92
N PHE A 323 -6.38 51.47 -19.45
CA PHE A 323 -6.00 52.40 -18.36
C PHE A 323 -6.03 51.69 -17.00
N VAL A 324 -4.98 50.91 -16.71
CA VAL A 324 -4.80 50.14 -15.46
C VAL A 324 -3.34 50.17 -15.01
N GLU A 325 -3.08 49.99 -13.72
CA GLU A 325 -1.72 49.89 -13.21
C GLU A 325 -1.14 48.48 -13.44
N GLY A 326 -0.32 48.33 -14.49
CA GLY A 326 0.25 47.03 -14.87
C GLY A 326 1.09 46.38 -13.75
N SER A 327 1.79 47.17 -12.95
CA SER A 327 2.58 46.67 -11.81
C SER A 327 1.69 45.94 -10.78
N ASN A 328 0.48 46.46 -10.54
CA ASN A 328 -0.48 45.87 -9.59
C ASN A 328 -1.03 44.52 -10.08
N LEU A 329 -1.13 44.33 -11.39
CA LEU A 329 -1.56 43.05 -11.97
C LEU A 329 -0.60 41.89 -11.63
N THR A 330 0.71 42.18 -11.49
CA THR A 330 1.70 41.17 -11.06
C THR A 330 1.50 40.71 -9.61
N LYS A 331 0.67 41.41 -8.84
CA LYS A 331 0.34 41.12 -7.44
C LYS A 331 -0.91 40.25 -7.30
N LEU A 332 -1.44 39.71 -8.40
CA LEU A 332 -2.64 38.86 -8.41
C LEU A 332 -2.55 37.69 -7.41
N ASN A 333 -1.46 36.92 -7.42
CA ASN A 333 -1.31 35.80 -6.48
C ASN A 333 -1.26 36.28 -5.02
N ARG A 334 -0.52 37.35 -4.73
CA ARG A 334 -0.28 37.77 -3.34
C ARG A 334 -1.39 38.62 -2.73
N VAL A 335 -2.19 39.34 -3.53
CA VAL A 335 -3.30 40.17 -3.05
C VAL A 335 -4.63 39.48 -3.32
N ALA A 336 -4.96 39.24 -4.59
CA ALA A 336 -6.26 38.67 -4.93
C ALA A 336 -6.42 37.23 -4.41
N GLY A 337 -5.34 36.44 -4.42
CA GLY A 337 -5.37 35.11 -3.79
C GLY A 337 -5.82 35.18 -2.33
N ILE A 338 -5.25 36.09 -1.53
CA ILE A 338 -5.58 36.20 -0.11
C ILE A 338 -7.00 36.74 0.08
N VAL A 339 -7.40 37.74 -0.70
CA VAL A 339 -8.70 38.40 -0.58
C VAL A 339 -9.87 37.51 -1.00
N TRP A 340 -9.73 36.78 -2.11
CA TRP A 340 -10.83 36.03 -2.71
C TRP A 340 -10.92 34.57 -2.24
N ILE A 341 -9.78 33.93 -1.96
CA ILE A 341 -9.74 32.51 -1.57
C ILE A 341 -9.53 32.36 -0.07
N GLY A 342 -8.74 33.26 0.53
CA GLY A 342 -8.44 33.24 1.95
C GLY A 342 -7.19 32.42 2.32
N ARG A 343 -6.56 32.82 3.42
CA ARG A 343 -5.31 32.22 3.93
C ARG A 343 -5.41 30.71 4.17
N PRO A 344 -6.49 30.14 4.75
CA PRO A 344 -6.54 28.71 5.08
C PRO A 344 -6.43 27.80 3.84
N LEU A 345 -7.14 28.13 2.77
CA LEU A 345 -7.10 27.34 1.53
C LEU A 345 -5.77 27.49 0.79
N LEU A 346 -5.17 28.69 0.82
CA LEU A 346 -3.82 28.91 0.31
C LEU A 346 -2.75 28.21 1.15
N LEU A 347 -2.95 28.10 2.47
CA LEU A 347 -2.07 27.36 3.37
C LEU A 347 -2.09 25.88 3.00
N LEU A 348 -3.28 25.29 2.85
CA LEU A 348 -3.43 23.92 2.38
C LEU A 348 -2.74 23.71 1.03
N ARG A 349 -2.92 24.64 0.09
CA ARG A 349 -2.25 24.60 -1.21
C ARG A 349 -0.73 24.58 -1.07
N SER A 350 -0.16 25.49 -0.29
CA SER A 350 1.29 25.54 -0.05
C SER A 350 1.81 24.28 0.64
N LEU A 351 1.08 23.76 1.63
CA LEU A 351 1.48 22.58 2.40
C LEU A 351 1.45 21.33 1.52
N SER A 352 0.43 21.18 0.66
CA SER A 352 0.36 20.07 -0.29
C SER A 352 1.55 20.07 -1.25
N ALA A 353 1.98 21.25 -1.73
CA ALA A 353 3.16 21.37 -2.58
C ALA A 353 4.45 21.02 -1.84
N LEU A 354 4.60 21.48 -0.59
CA LEU A 354 5.73 21.12 0.26
C LEU A 354 5.78 19.61 0.56
N CYS A 355 4.63 18.98 0.79
CA CYS A 355 4.53 17.53 0.94
C CYS A 355 4.98 16.84 -0.35
N LEU A 356 4.46 17.24 -1.51
CA LEU A 356 4.86 16.67 -2.80
C LEU A 356 6.36 16.81 -3.08
N LEU A 357 6.97 17.95 -2.77
CA LEU A 357 8.42 18.18 -2.88
C LEU A 357 9.25 17.41 -1.85
N SER A 358 8.60 16.85 -0.82
CA SER A 358 9.21 16.05 0.25
C SER A 358 8.87 14.55 0.13
N THR A 359 8.17 14.14 -0.92
CA THR A 359 7.78 12.75 -1.19
C THR A 359 8.27 12.29 -2.56
N ALA A 360 8.74 11.05 -2.63
CA ALA A 360 8.96 10.34 -3.88
C ALA A 360 7.64 9.79 -4.43
N THR A 361 7.55 9.64 -5.75
CA THR A 361 6.45 8.94 -6.42
C THR A 361 6.80 7.46 -6.56
N LEU A 362 5.88 6.58 -6.16
CA LEU A 362 6.00 5.14 -6.32
C LEU A 362 4.66 4.60 -6.82
N ASP A 363 4.65 4.09 -8.04
CA ASP A 363 3.44 3.56 -8.68
C ASP A 363 3.43 2.04 -8.56
N LEU A 364 2.25 1.46 -8.38
CA LEU A 364 2.06 0.02 -8.54
C LEU A 364 1.79 -0.27 -10.02
N ALA A 365 2.79 -0.79 -10.72
CA ALA A 365 2.71 -1.13 -12.13
C ALA A 365 2.16 -2.55 -12.33
N LEU A 366 1.33 -2.71 -13.37
CA LEU A 366 0.80 -4.00 -13.83
C LEU A 366 1.14 -4.20 -15.32
N GLU A 367 2.39 -3.95 -15.70
CA GLU A 367 2.83 -4.09 -17.10
C GLU A 367 2.91 -5.55 -17.56
N THR A 368 3.29 -6.43 -16.63
CA THR A 368 3.36 -7.86 -16.87
C THR A 368 2.06 -8.52 -16.40
N PRO A 369 1.36 -9.29 -17.24
CA PRO A 369 0.10 -9.92 -16.86
C PRO A 369 0.24 -10.71 -15.56
N GLY A 370 -0.55 -10.36 -14.55
CA GLY A 370 -0.60 -11.10 -13.28
C GLY A 370 0.50 -10.78 -12.29
N VAL A 371 1.43 -9.88 -12.64
CA VAL A 371 2.52 -9.45 -11.76
C VAL A 371 2.34 -7.98 -11.45
N SER A 372 2.27 -7.67 -10.17
CA SER A 372 2.31 -6.29 -9.68
C SER A 372 3.66 -6.00 -9.06
N TYR A 373 4.23 -4.85 -9.38
CA TYR A 373 5.51 -4.43 -8.81
C TYR A 373 5.57 -2.91 -8.66
N PHE A 374 6.39 -2.45 -7.72
CA PHE A 374 6.60 -1.03 -7.51
C PHE A 374 7.54 -0.48 -8.58
N ARG A 375 7.11 0.60 -9.24
CA ARG A 375 7.88 1.32 -10.26
C ARG A 375 8.03 2.77 -9.84
N VAL A 376 9.22 3.33 -9.98
CA VAL A 376 9.45 4.78 -9.85
C VAL A 376 9.15 5.42 -11.22
N PRO A 377 8.06 6.21 -11.35
CA PRO A 377 7.78 6.90 -12.60
C PRO A 377 8.77 8.05 -12.83
N HIS A 378 8.98 8.40 -14.10
CA HIS A 378 9.76 9.58 -14.45
C HIS A 378 8.95 10.85 -14.17
N VAL A 379 9.40 11.65 -13.18
CA VAL A 379 8.81 12.96 -12.88
C VAL A 379 9.47 14.03 -13.75
N PRO A 380 8.73 14.70 -14.66
CA PRO A 380 9.32 15.73 -15.51
C PRO A 380 9.80 16.94 -14.70
N TRP A 381 10.96 17.49 -15.08
CA TRP A 381 11.60 18.61 -14.39
C TRP A 381 10.68 19.84 -14.24
N TYR A 382 9.80 20.09 -15.23
CA TYR A 382 8.89 21.24 -15.20
C TYR A 382 7.82 21.11 -14.12
N SER A 383 7.37 19.90 -13.80
CA SER A 383 6.42 19.64 -12.72
C SER A 383 7.04 19.95 -11.36
N THR A 384 8.33 19.67 -11.20
CA THR A 384 9.10 20.03 -9.99
C THR A 384 9.22 21.55 -9.84
N ILE A 385 9.56 22.27 -10.91
CA ILE A 385 9.67 23.74 -10.89
C ILE A 385 8.30 24.39 -10.62
N LEU A 386 7.23 23.86 -11.21
CA LEU A 386 5.87 24.31 -10.95
C LEU A 386 5.48 24.07 -9.48
N SER A 387 5.75 22.88 -8.94
CA SER A 387 5.47 22.54 -7.54
C SER A 387 6.27 23.41 -6.56
N ALA A 388 7.52 23.74 -6.87
CA ALA A 388 8.31 24.73 -6.13
C ALA A 388 7.65 26.13 -6.17
N GLY A 389 7.03 26.49 -7.29
CA GLY A 389 6.23 27.71 -7.41
C GLY A 389 5.01 27.70 -6.48
N GLU A 390 4.33 26.57 -6.36
CA GLU A 390 3.19 26.40 -5.45
C GLU A 390 3.59 26.47 -3.97
N ALA A 391 4.82 26.13 -3.61
CA ALA A 391 5.32 26.35 -2.25
C ALA A 391 5.39 27.85 -1.87
N THR A 392 5.49 28.76 -2.86
CA THR A 392 5.57 30.22 -2.59
C THR A 392 4.28 30.82 -2.03
N TRP A 393 3.15 30.11 -2.10
CA TRP A 393 1.92 30.54 -1.42
C TRP A 393 2.12 30.73 0.08
N LEU A 394 3.00 29.92 0.70
CA LEU A 394 3.36 30.10 2.11
C LEU A 394 4.10 31.43 2.34
N VAL A 395 4.96 31.84 1.41
CA VAL A 395 5.65 33.14 1.45
C VAL A 395 4.64 34.28 1.38
N TYR A 396 3.63 34.19 0.52
CA TYR A 396 2.58 35.21 0.42
C TYR A 396 1.78 35.34 1.73
N ILE A 397 1.43 34.22 2.35
CA ILE A 397 0.73 34.21 3.64
C ILE A 397 1.59 34.82 4.73
N LEU A 398 2.86 34.43 4.83
CA LEU A 398 3.77 34.97 5.84
C LEU A 398 3.99 36.47 5.66
N ASN A 399 4.19 36.93 4.42
CA ASN A 399 4.31 38.36 4.14
C ASN A 399 3.05 39.12 4.54
N ASP A 400 1.87 38.57 4.23
CA ASP A 400 0.62 39.24 4.52
C ASP A 400 0.28 39.27 6.03
N ILE A 401 0.63 38.23 6.79
CA ILE A 401 0.57 38.28 8.26
C ILE A 401 1.59 39.29 8.79
N SER A 402 2.78 39.30 8.19
CA SER A 402 3.88 40.16 8.63
C SER A 402 3.63 41.65 8.36
N LEU A 403 2.72 42.00 7.45
CA LEU A 403 2.34 43.38 7.13
C LEU A 403 1.96 44.20 8.36
N LEU A 404 1.44 43.56 9.42
CA LEU A 404 1.13 44.19 10.71
C LEU A 404 2.36 44.85 11.37
N TRP A 405 3.56 44.35 11.10
CA TRP A 405 4.81 44.89 11.64
C TRP A 405 5.70 45.50 10.57
N THR A 406 5.69 44.95 9.35
CA THR A 406 6.62 45.36 8.28
C THR A 406 6.09 46.51 7.44
N HIS A 407 4.78 46.76 7.41
CA HIS A 407 4.14 47.88 6.71
C HIS A 407 4.74 48.10 5.30
N HIS A 408 5.22 49.32 5.02
CA HIS A 408 5.77 49.76 3.74
C HIS A 408 7.04 49.00 3.30
N TYR A 409 7.80 48.42 4.24
CA TYR A 409 9.00 47.63 3.91
C TYR A 409 8.67 46.36 3.11
N THR A 410 7.47 45.81 3.28
CA THR A 410 7.00 44.59 2.60
C THR A 410 7.00 44.74 1.09
N SER A 411 6.68 45.93 0.58
CA SER A 411 6.68 46.23 -0.85
C SER A 411 8.06 46.01 -1.50
N ALA A 412 9.13 46.29 -0.77
CA ALA A 412 10.50 46.24 -1.26
C ALA A 412 11.08 44.82 -1.25
N TYR A 413 10.71 43.97 -0.28
CA TYR A 413 11.33 42.64 -0.13
C TYR A 413 10.44 41.48 -0.60
N ALA A 414 9.11 41.63 -0.64
CA ALA A 414 8.21 40.48 -0.84
C ALA A 414 8.39 39.74 -2.17
N THR A 415 8.72 40.45 -3.25
CA THR A 415 9.00 39.79 -4.55
C THR A 415 10.33 39.06 -4.51
N ALA A 416 11.37 39.66 -3.91
CA ALA A 416 12.68 39.04 -3.79
C ALA A 416 12.64 37.78 -2.91
N SER A 417 11.92 37.80 -1.77
CA SER A 417 11.81 36.62 -0.91
C SER A 417 11.07 35.48 -1.59
N SER A 418 10.01 35.77 -2.36
CA SER A 418 9.26 34.75 -3.11
C SER A 418 10.10 34.12 -4.23
N LEU A 419 10.84 34.92 -4.99
CA LEU A 419 11.74 34.43 -6.04
C LEU A 419 12.90 33.61 -5.46
N LEU A 420 13.47 34.05 -4.34
CA LEU A 420 14.54 33.34 -3.67
C LEU A 420 14.08 31.94 -3.22
N VAL A 421 12.94 31.86 -2.53
CA VAL A 421 12.35 30.57 -2.11
C VAL A 421 12.07 29.68 -3.32
N TRP A 422 11.47 30.23 -4.38
CA TRP A 422 11.15 29.47 -5.57
C TRP A 422 12.39 28.86 -6.23
N ILE A 423 13.42 29.67 -6.46
CA ILE A 423 14.68 29.26 -7.09
C ILE A 423 15.40 28.22 -6.22
N VAL A 424 15.55 28.50 -4.92
CA VAL A 424 16.26 27.61 -4.00
C VAL A 424 15.53 26.27 -3.87
N ALA A 425 14.20 26.27 -3.71
CA ALA A 425 13.41 25.05 -3.61
C ALA A 425 13.46 24.23 -4.92
N ALA A 426 13.40 24.89 -6.07
CA ALA A 426 13.51 24.24 -7.38
C ALA A 426 14.89 23.60 -7.57
N ILE A 427 15.97 24.35 -7.34
CA ILE A 427 17.35 23.86 -7.48
C ILE A 427 17.59 22.70 -6.51
N LEU A 428 17.22 22.85 -5.23
CA LEU A 428 17.40 21.82 -4.23
C LEU A 428 16.68 20.53 -4.61
N THR A 429 15.49 20.61 -5.21
CA THR A 429 14.69 19.43 -5.59
C THR A 429 15.14 18.80 -6.90
N LEU A 430 15.72 19.57 -7.82
CA LEU A 430 16.31 19.04 -9.04
C LEU A 430 17.68 18.38 -8.78
N LEU A 431 18.51 18.98 -7.92
CA LEU A 431 19.86 18.46 -7.62
C LEU A 431 19.84 17.34 -6.58
N TRP A 432 18.89 17.37 -5.65
CA TRP A 432 18.77 16.37 -4.59
C TRP A 432 17.31 15.91 -4.47
N PRO A 433 16.85 15.06 -5.41
CA PRO A 433 15.49 14.54 -5.44
C PRO A 433 15.24 13.58 -4.27
N VAL A 434 13.98 13.44 -3.87
CA VAL A 434 13.58 12.52 -2.80
C VAL A 434 13.54 11.11 -3.33
N GLU A 435 14.24 10.19 -2.68
CA GLU A 435 14.21 8.76 -2.95
C GLU A 435 13.28 8.03 -1.97
N HIS A 436 12.58 7.03 -2.49
CA HIS A 436 11.78 6.11 -1.69
C HIS A 436 12.67 5.10 -0.96
N ARG A 437 12.17 4.54 0.14
CA ARG A 437 12.81 3.43 0.86
C ARG A 437 11.81 2.30 0.99
N ALA A 438 12.19 1.11 0.52
CA ALA A 438 11.43 -0.11 0.71
C ALA A 438 12.31 -1.13 1.45
N MET A 439 11.80 -1.70 2.54
CA MET A 439 12.48 -2.71 3.34
C MET A 439 11.50 -3.84 3.63
N MET A 440 11.98 -5.07 3.50
CA MET A 440 11.20 -6.28 3.75
C MET A 440 11.89 -7.06 4.86
N THR A 441 11.50 -6.77 6.10
CA THR A 441 11.99 -7.45 7.30
C THR A 441 10.78 -7.86 8.12
N PRO A 442 10.26 -9.08 7.91
CA PRO A 442 9.10 -9.55 8.64
C PRO A 442 9.42 -9.63 10.14
N THR A 443 8.65 -8.91 10.93
CA THR A 443 8.68 -8.94 12.39
C THR A 443 7.29 -9.28 12.86
N CYS A 444 7.15 -10.28 13.72
CA CYS A 444 5.87 -10.68 14.28
C CYS A 444 5.95 -10.59 15.79
N GLU A 445 4.98 -9.93 16.40
CA GLU A 445 4.85 -9.84 17.84
C GLU A 445 3.53 -10.48 18.27
N ILE A 446 3.56 -11.16 19.42
CA ILE A 446 2.35 -11.71 20.04
C ILE A 446 1.62 -10.54 20.68
N ASP A 447 0.51 -10.13 20.08
CA ASP A 447 -0.36 -9.09 20.65
C ASP A 447 -1.22 -9.70 21.77
N GLN A 448 -1.81 -10.88 21.49
CA GLN A 448 -2.54 -11.68 22.47
C GLN A 448 -2.16 -13.15 22.33
N MET A 449 -1.61 -13.73 23.40
CA MET A 449 -1.26 -15.15 23.44
C MET A 449 -2.50 -15.99 23.09
N ASP A 450 -2.33 -16.96 22.20
CA ASP A 450 -3.37 -17.85 21.65
C ASP A 450 -4.43 -17.21 20.72
N PHE A 451 -4.51 -15.88 20.62
CA PHE A 451 -5.55 -15.20 19.84
C PHE A 451 -5.02 -14.40 18.65
N GLN A 452 -3.90 -13.70 18.80
CA GLN A 452 -3.46 -12.73 17.78
C GLN A 452 -1.94 -12.57 17.72
N LEU A 453 -1.42 -12.73 16.51
CA LEU A 453 -0.07 -12.34 16.10
C LEU A 453 -0.20 -11.13 15.16
N VAL A 454 0.56 -10.06 15.44
CA VAL A 454 0.65 -8.90 14.55
C VAL A 454 2.00 -8.96 13.85
N CYS A 455 1.96 -9.17 12.53
CA CYS A 455 3.14 -9.27 11.70
C CYS A 455 3.28 -8.03 10.79
N GLN A 456 4.43 -7.37 10.87
CA GLN A 456 4.85 -6.33 9.94
C GLN A 456 5.84 -6.91 8.93
N SER A 457 5.38 -7.22 7.72
CA SER A 457 6.19 -7.88 6.68
C SER A 457 7.18 -6.95 5.98
N GLY A 458 6.85 -5.66 5.88
CA GLY A 458 7.70 -4.68 5.23
C GLY A 458 7.22 -3.24 5.42
N THR A 459 8.12 -2.30 5.13
CA THR A 459 7.85 -0.86 5.19
C THR A 459 8.20 -0.21 3.87
N VAL A 460 7.24 0.54 3.31
CA VAL A 460 7.45 1.41 2.15
C VAL A 460 7.32 2.85 2.62
N ALA A 461 8.43 3.58 2.65
CA ALA A 461 8.48 4.99 3.01
C ALA A 461 8.77 5.84 1.77
N ILE A 462 7.81 6.67 1.38
CA ILE A 462 7.96 7.60 0.24
C ILE A 462 8.32 9.02 0.69
N GLY A 463 8.07 9.38 1.94
CA GLY A 463 8.23 10.75 2.45
C GLY A 463 9.47 10.95 3.32
N GLN A 464 10.06 12.15 3.24
CA GLN A 464 11.17 12.57 4.08
C GLN A 464 10.79 13.80 4.91
N VAL A 465 10.53 13.58 6.21
CA VAL A 465 10.14 14.66 7.15
C VAL A 465 11.25 15.70 7.33
N THR A 466 12.51 15.28 7.29
CA THR A 466 13.67 16.18 7.32
C THR A 466 13.67 17.16 6.16
N ARG A 467 13.29 16.70 4.96
CA ARG A 467 13.17 17.54 3.76
C ARG A 467 12.05 18.57 3.89
N LEU A 468 10.91 18.17 4.47
CA LEU A 468 9.80 19.08 4.74
C LEU A 468 10.23 20.22 5.67
N TRP A 469 10.91 19.90 6.78
CA TRP A 469 11.43 20.91 7.70
C TRP A 469 12.49 21.82 7.05
N LEU A 470 13.35 21.26 6.20
CA LEU A 470 14.31 22.04 5.44
C LEU A 470 13.63 23.06 4.52
N LEU A 471 12.60 22.65 3.78
CA LEU A 471 11.84 23.55 2.90
C LEU A 471 11.09 24.63 3.69
N LEU A 472 10.47 24.27 4.81
CA LEU A 472 9.85 25.25 5.73
C LEU A 472 10.89 26.23 6.29
N GLY A 473 12.07 25.72 6.64
CA GLY A 473 13.20 26.54 7.06
C GLY A 473 13.64 27.51 5.98
N ILE A 474 13.75 27.08 4.71
CA ILE A 474 14.09 27.95 3.57
C ILE A 474 13.05 29.06 3.41
N VAL A 475 11.76 28.74 3.53
CA VAL A 475 10.69 29.74 3.50
C VAL A 475 10.85 30.79 4.61
N GLY A 476 11.04 30.35 5.85
CA GLY A 476 11.21 31.25 7.00
C GLY A 476 12.46 32.12 6.89
N THR A 477 13.61 31.48 6.71
CA THR A 477 14.94 32.14 6.63
C THR A 477 15.03 33.13 5.47
N SER A 478 14.53 32.78 4.29
CA SER A 478 14.51 33.69 3.13
C SER A 478 13.69 34.94 3.40
N ASN A 479 12.51 34.81 4.03
CA ASN A 479 11.69 35.97 4.38
C ASN A 479 12.38 36.86 5.41
N THR A 480 12.95 36.28 6.47
CA THR A 480 13.68 37.04 7.49
C THR A 480 14.92 37.73 6.91
N MET A 481 15.70 37.05 6.07
CA MET A 481 16.91 37.60 5.46
C MET A 481 16.58 38.78 4.55
N CYS A 482 15.58 38.62 3.68
CA CYS A 482 15.13 39.69 2.79
C CYS A 482 14.60 40.89 3.59
N TYR A 483 13.81 40.67 4.64
CA TYR A 483 13.32 41.76 5.49
C TYR A 483 14.48 42.51 6.18
N VAL A 484 15.42 41.79 6.81
CA VAL A 484 16.56 42.41 7.49
C VAL A 484 17.44 43.19 6.52
N ALA A 485 17.71 42.63 5.33
CA ALA A 485 18.48 43.32 4.29
C ALA A 485 17.79 44.61 3.83
N THR A 486 16.48 44.56 3.61
CA THR A 486 15.69 45.75 3.26
C THR A 486 15.68 46.78 4.38
N ARG A 487 15.49 46.36 5.64
CA ARG A 487 15.51 47.27 6.79
C ARG A 487 16.87 47.93 6.96
N ALA A 488 17.96 47.18 6.84
CA ALA A 488 19.31 47.72 6.86
C ALA A 488 19.53 48.73 5.72
N TRP A 489 19.10 48.41 4.50
CA TRP A 489 19.21 49.29 3.35
C TRP A 489 18.49 50.63 3.54
N PHE A 490 17.25 50.61 4.07
CA PHE A 490 16.50 51.84 4.37
C PHE A 490 17.11 52.62 5.53
N PHE A 491 17.59 51.94 6.57
CA PHE A 491 18.30 52.56 7.69
C PHE A 491 19.56 53.31 7.24
N TYR A 492 20.40 52.68 6.41
CA TYR A 492 21.62 53.31 5.88
C TYR A 492 21.34 54.48 4.92
N ARG A 493 20.21 54.47 4.21
CA ARG A 493 19.83 55.56 3.28
C ARG A 493 19.05 56.70 3.93
N GLY A 494 18.62 56.57 5.19
CA GLY A 494 17.79 57.58 5.87
C GLY A 494 16.47 57.89 5.14
N GLN A 495 15.97 56.96 4.31
CA GLN A 495 14.72 57.13 3.58
C GLN A 495 13.58 56.45 4.33
N GLU A 496 12.75 57.25 4.99
CA GLU A 496 11.41 56.81 5.36
C GLU A 496 10.49 57.06 4.16
N ARG A 497 9.71 56.06 3.75
CA ARG A 497 8.65 56.22 2.75
C ARG A 497 7.29 56.17 3.46
N PRO A 498 6.81 57.30 4.02
CA PRO A 498 5.44 57.38 4.50
C PRO A 498 4.47 57.13 3.34
N LEU A 499 3.27 56.64 3.67
CA LEU A 499 2.21 56.46 2.67
C LEU A 499 1.86 57.83 2.05
N PRO A 500 1.82 57.96 0.72
CA PRO A 500 1.54 59.23 0.06
C PRO A 500 0.06 59.65 0.09
N TYR A 501 -0.80 58.88 0.77
CA TYR A 501 -2.25 59.09 0.86
C TYR A 501 -2.80 58.61 2.21
N SER A 502 -4.02 59.05 2.57
CA SER A 502 -4.72 58.62 3.79
C SER A 502 -5.13 57.15 3.72
N GLN A 503 -5.06 56.43 4.84
CA GLN A 503 -5.50 55.04 4.89
C GLN A 503 -7.00 54.95 4.60
N SER A 504 -7.40 54.04 3.71
CA SER A 504 -8.81 53.78 3.39
C SER A 504 -9.22 52.40 3.87
N PHE A 505 -10.40 52.29 4.45
CA PHE A 505 -11.03 51.06 4.91
C PHE A 505 -11.48 50.15 3.75
N LEU A 506 -11.63 50.69 2.54
CA LEU A 506 -11.91 49.91 1.32
C LEU A 506 -10.71 49.07 0.87
N LEU A 507 -9.49 49.40 1.31
CA LEU A 507 -8.26 48.68 0.96
C LEU A 507 -7.98 47.55 1.96
N SER A 508 -7.66 46.37 1.42
CA SER A 508 -6.99 45.32 2.19
C SER A 508 -5.56 45.76 2.57
N ALA A 509 -5.00 45.18 3.64
CA ALA A 509 -3.61 45.46 4.02
C ALA A 509 -2.63 45.21 2.86
N GLY A 510 -2.84 44.12 2.11
CA GLY A 510 -2.05 43.80 0.93
C GLY A 510 -2.08 44.90 -0.14
N SER A 511 -3.26 45.39 -0.52
CA SER A 511 -3.35 46.46 -1.52
C SER A 511 -2.79 47.79 -1.02
N GLN A 512 -3.00 48.13 0.25
CA GLN A 512 -2.52 49.38 0.86
C GLN A 512 -1.00 49.53 0.78
N TYR A 513 -0.27 48.44 1.03
CA TYR A 513 1.21 48.48 1.07
C TYR A 513 1.89 47.92 -0.18
N LEU A 514 1.24 47.06 -0.99
CA LEU A 514 1.89 46.39 -2.13
C LEU A 514 1.53 46.99 -3.49
N PHE A 515 0.47 47.79 -3.59
CA PHE A 515 0.11 48.45 -4.85
C PHE A 515 0.99 49.67 -5.10
N ASP A 516 1.35 49.84 -6.37
CA ASP A 516 1.89 51.08 -6.89
C ASP A 516 0.76 52.09 -7.00
N THR A 517 0.99 53.27 -6.43
CA THR A 517 0.03 54.37 -6.33
C THR A 517 0.52 55.63 -7.03
N THR A 518 1.75 55.62 -7.57
CA THR A 518 2.47 56.81 -8.06
C THR A 518 1.70 57.61 -9.10
N HIS A 519 1.08 56.95 -10.09
CA HIS A 519 0.33 57.61 -11.17
C HIS A 519 -1.18 57.76 -10.89
N TRP A 520 -1.63 57.33 -9.71
CA TRP A 520 -3.04 57.18 -9.36
C TRP A 520 -3.48 58.08 -8.21
N ILE A 521 -2.58 58.94 -7.71
CA ILE A 521 -2.89 59.93 -6.68
C ILE A 521 -3.12 61.29 -7.34
N HIS A 522 -4.27 61.91 -7.04
CA HIS A 522 -4.61 63.24 -7.52
C HIS A 522 -5.27 64.05 -6.41
N GLY A 523 -4.76 65.26 -6.12
CA GLY A 523 -5.29 66.10 -5.04
C GLY A 523 -5.24 65.44 -3.66
N GLY A 524 -4.23 64.61 -3.37
CA GLY A 524 -4.09 63.87 -2.11
C GLY A 524 -5.03 62.67 -1.95
N LYS A 525 -5.85 62.37 -2.97
CA LYS A 525 -6.77 61.23 -2.99
C LYS A 525 -6.23 60.12 -3.89
N TYR A 526 -6.32 58.88 -3.43
CA TYR A 526 -5.96 57.72 -4.23
C TYR A 526 -7.17 57.27 -5.07
N HIS A 527 -6.99 57.25 -6.39
CA HIS A 527 -7.95 56.77 -7.36
C HIS A 527 -7.58 55.35 -7.78
N LEU A 528 -8.25 54.35 -7.21
CA LEU A 528 -7.94 52.94 -7.46
C LEU A 528 -8.48 52.50 -8.82
N ASP A 529 -7.61 52.06 -9.73
CA ASP A 529 -8.03 51.53 -11.03
C ASP A 529 -8.94 50.30 -10.85
N ARG A 530 -9.88 50.09 -11.78
CA ARG A 530 -10.92 49.07 -11.59
C ARG A 530 -10.40 47.64 -11.58
N ALA A 531 -9.27 47.35 -12.24
CA ALA A 531 -8.65 46.04 -12.20
C ALA A 531 -7.96 45.79 -10.85
N SER A 532 -7.21 46.78 -10.34
CA SER A 532 -6.65 46.74 -8.97
C SER A 532 -7.74 46.73 -7.90
N ALA A 533 -8.89 47.40 -8.14
CA ALA A 533 -10.06 47.33 -7.28
C ALA A 533 -10.57 45.89 -7.18
N LEU A 534 -10.68 45.18 -8.30
CA LEU A 534 -11.06 43.77 -8.32
C LEU A 534 -10.04 42.90 -7.56
N LEU A 535 -8.73 43.11 -7.75
CA LEU A 535 -7.69 42.39 -7.00
C LEU A 535 -7.81 42.63 -5.49
N ASN A 536 -8.23 43.82 -5.09
CA ASN A 536 -8.52 44.21 -3.71
C ASN A 536 -9.88 43.70 -3.18
N GLY A 537 -10.67 42.99 -3.99
CA GLY A 537 -11.98 42.45 -3.61
C GLY A 537 -13.14 43.43 -3.77
N LEU A 538 -12.96 44.49 -4.55
CA LEU A 538 -14.01 45.45 -4.91
C LEU A 538 -14.50 45.16 -6.34
N VAL A 539 -15.72 44.64 -6.47
CA VAL A 539 -16.36 44.48 -7.79
C VAL A 539 -17.02 45.80 -8.15
N THR A 540 -16.62 46.39 -9.28
CA THR A 540 -17.05 47.74 -9.66
C THR A 540 -17.88 47.73 -10.93
N LEU A 541 -19.04 48.37 -10.92
CA LEU A 541 -19.87 48.60 -12.10
C LEU A 541 -20.03 50.10 -12.31
N HIS A 542 -19.42 50.61 -13.38
CA HIS A 542 -19.57 52.00 -13.78
C HIS A 542 -20.85 52.16 -14.62
N TRP A 543 -21.78 52.98 -14.13
CA TRP A 543 -23.03 53.29 -14.83
C TRP A 543 -23.27 54.80 -14.80
N ARG A 544 -23.19 55.44 -15.97
CA ARG A 544 -23.35 56.90 -16.15
C ARG A 544 -22.41 57.69 -15.22
N ARG A 545 -22.94 58.33 -14.17
CA ARG A 545 -22.20 59.21 -13.24
C ARG A 545 -21.97 58.56 -11.88
N THR A 546 -22.08 57.24 -11.81
CA THR A 546 -22.06 56.53 -10.53
C THR A 546 -21.27 55.23 -10.68
N ILE A 547 -20.40 54.95 -9.72
CA ILE A 547 -19.73 53.66 -9.59
C ILE A 547 -20.40 52.90 -8.46
N PHE A 548 -21.03 51.78 -8.80
CA PHE A 548 -21.50 50.80 -7.83
C PHE A 548 -20.31 49.90 -7.46
N VAL A 549 -20.03 49.79 -6.16
CA VAL A 549 -18.92 48.99 -5.64
C VAL A 549 -19.48 47.95 -4.70
N VAL A 550 -19.20 46.66 -4.94
CA VAL A 550 -19.48 45.58 -3.99
C VAL A 550 -18.16 45.15 -3.39
N ASP A 551 -18.02 45.32 -2.07
CA ASP A 551 -16.87 44.85 -1.33
C ASP A 551 -17.12 43.43 -0.83
N VAL A 552 -16.42 42.46 -1.44
CA VAL A 552 -16.52 41.04 -1.12
C VAL A 552 -15.91 40.71 0.25
N LYS A 553 -15.02 41.57 0.77
CA LYS A 553 -14.39 41.38 2.09
C LYS A 553 -15.40 41.50 3.22
N ILE A 554 -16.34 42.44 3.09
CA ILE A 554 -17.38 42.75 4.10
C ILE A 554 -18.81 42.44 3.61
N TRP A 555 -18.96 41.94 2.39
CA TRP A 555 -20.24 41.66 1.73
C TRP A 555 -21.22 42.86 1.74
N ARG A 556 -20.71 44.06 1.44
CA ARG A 556 -21.51 45.30 1.38
C ARG A 556 -21.39 45.98 0.04
N SER A 557 -22.45 46.70 -0.35
CA SER A 557 -22.46 47.55 -1.55
C SER A 557 -22.39 49.02 -1.17
N PHE A 558 -21.64 49.78 -1.98
CA PHE A 558 -21.45 51.21 -1.88
C PHE A 558 -21.76 51.87 -3.22
N VAL A 559 -22.17 53.13 -3.16
CA VAL A 559 -22.51 53.93 -4.34
C VAL A 559 -21.67 55.19 -4.28
N ILE A 560 -20.76 55.34 -5.24
CA ILE A 560 -19.83 56.48 -5.29
C ILE A 560 -20.24 57.37 -6.46
N PRO A 561 -20.79 58.57 -6.21
CA PRO A 561 -21.06 59.54 -7.27
C PRO A 561 -19.73 60.13 -7.79
N LEU A 562 -19.63 60.31 -9.10
CA LEU A 562 -18.48 60.95 -9.73
C LEU A 562 -18.72 62.46 -9.86
N ASP A 563 -17.81 63.29 -9.32
CA ASP A 563 -17.89 64.74 -9.41
C ASP A 563 -17.37 65.24 -10.78
N ASP A 564 -18.24 65.85 -11.58
CA ASP A 564 -17.92 66.44 -12.89
C ASP A 564 -17.10 67.74 -12.79
N GLY A 565 -16.98 68.34 -11.60
CA GLY A 565 -16.31 69.63 -11.38
C GLY A 565 -14.78 69.56 -11.23
N LEU A 566 -14.21 68.38 -11.01
CA LEU A 566 -12.75 68.21 -10.92
C LEU A 566 -12.16 67.85 -12.30
N TYR A 567 -11.19 68.64 -12.76
CA TYR A 567 -10.36 68.29 -13.91
C TYR A 567 -9.50 67.06 -13.59
N LEU A 568 -10.02 65.86 -13.93
CA LEU A 568 -9.31 64.59 -13.77
C LEU A 568 -8.67 64.14 -15.10
N PRO A 569 -7.40 63.70 -15.07
CA PRO A 569 -6.75 62.99 -16.18
C PRO A 569 -7.60 61.82 -16.69
N LYS A 570 -7.49 61.50 -17.99
CA LYS A 570 -8.33 60.48 -18.65
C LYS A 570 -8.31 59.12 -17.96
N HIS A 571 -7.16 58.68 -17.45
CA HIS A 571 -7.00 57.37 -16.79
C HIS A 571 -7.66 57.32 -15.40
N LEU A 572 -7.89 58.47 -14.75
CA LEU A 572 -8.53 58.54 -13.42
C LEU A 572 -10.05 58.64 -13.47
N LYS A 573 -10.64 58.94 -14.64
CA LYS A 573 -12.10 59.15 -14.78
C LYS A 573 -12.92 57.90 -14.51
N SER A 574 -12.36 56.73 -14.79
CA SER A 574 -12.99 55.42 -14.56
C SER A 574 -12.54 54.75 -13.27
N ALA A 575 -11.60 55.35 -12.54
CA ALA A 575 -11.07 54.81 -11.29
C ALA A 575 -12.01 55.07 -10.11
N VAL A 576 -11.92 54.25 -9.07
CA VAL A 576 -12.68 54.40 -7.83
C VAL A 576 -11.97 55.43 -6.94
N PRO A 577 -12.55 56.62 -6.71
CA PRO A 577 -11.94 57.58 -5.79
C PRO A 577 -12.15 57.10 -4.34
N LEU A 578 -11.06 56.95 -3.59
CA LEU A 578 -11.13 56.64 -2.16
C LEU A 578 -11.30 57.96 -1.38
N THR A 579 -12.51 58.23 -0.91
CA THR A 579 -12.91 59.53 -0.32
C THR A 579 -13.39 59.43 1.13
N GLU A 580 -13.08 58.33 1.81
CA GLU A 580 -13.43 58.12 3.22
C GLU A 580 -12.77 59.11 4.17
#